data_AF-A0A5C4N403-F1
#
_entry.id   AF-A0A5C4N403-F1
#
_cell.length_a   1.000
_cell.length_b   1.000
_cell.length_c   1.000
_cell.angle_alpha   90.00
_cell.angle_beta   90.00
_cell.angle_gamma   90.00
#
_symmetry.space_group_name_H-M   'P 1'
#
loop_
_entity.id
_entity.type
_entity.pdbx_description
1 polymer ?
#
loop_
_entity_poly.entity_id
_entity_poly.type
_entity_poly.pdbx_seq_one_letter_code
_entity_poly.pdbx_strand_id
1 'polypeptide(L)' 'MAHDTLLDAWCKGYAAARDGQPASASPYADGDPLASAWGRGWAKALAQAELHWTYGATQPALRTPGRVLQQGG' A
#
# COMPACT_ATOMS: atom_id res chain seq x y z
N MET A 1 -11.25 -9.64 27.04
CA MET A 1 -10.28 -8.82 26.29
C MET A 1 -9.82 -9.66 25.12
N ALA A 2 -10.15 -9.26 23.88
CA ALA A 2 -9.67 -9.99 22.70
C ALA A 2 -8.14 -9.83 22.64
N HIS A 3 -7.41 -10.94 22.64
CA HIS A 3 -6.00 -10.90 22.31
C HIS A 3 -5.92 -10.69 20.79
N ASP A 4 -5.31 -9.58 20.37
CA ASP A 4 -4.99 -9.38 18.97
C ASP A 4 -4.07 -10.51 18.50
N THR A 5 -4.38 -11.06 17.33
CA THR A 5 -3.52 -12.07 16.70
C THR A 5 -2.46 -11.38 15.85
N LEU A 6 -1.40 -12.11 15.47
CA LEU A 6 -0.39 -11.59 14.54
C LEU A 6 -1.01 -11.13 13.21
N LEU A 7 -2.04 -11.82 12.73
CA LEU A 7 -2.75 -11.44 11.51
C LEU A 7 -3.52 -10.13 11.71
N ASP A 8 -4.18 -9.96 12.85
CA ASP A 8 -4.89 -8.73 13.19
C ASP A 8 -3.95 -7.54 13.30
N ALA A 9 -2.83 -7.69 14.03
CA ALA A 9 -1.79 -6.68 14.14
C ALA A 9 -1.22 -6.29 12.77
N TRP A 10 -0.99 -7.26 11.88
CA TRP A 10 -0.56 -7.02 10.50
C TRP A 10 -1.60 -6.21 9.71
N CYS A 11 -2.88 -6.59 9.78
CA CYS A 11 -3.96 -5.86 9.12
C CYS A 11 -4.08 -4.42 9.62
N LYS A 12 -3.96 -4.21 10.94
CA LYS A 12 -3.96 -2.88 11.57
C LYS A 12 -2.79 -2.02 11.08
N GLY A 13 -1.59 -2.59 11.00
CA GLY A 13 -0.41 -1.88 10.49
C GLY A 13 -0.54 -1.51 9.01
N TYR A 14 -1.08 -2.43 8.19
CA TYR A 14 -1.36 -2.17 6.79
C TYR A 14 -2.38 -1.04 6.60
N ALA A 15 -3.46 -1.01 7.39
CA ALA A 15 -4.44 0.07 7.35
C ALA A 15 -3.85 1.41 7.81
N ALA A 16 -3.07 1.41 8.90
CA ALA A 16 -2.41 2.60 9.44
C ALA A 16 -1.48 3.28 8.42
N ALA A 17 -0.67 2.49 7.69
CA ALA A 17 0.17 3.02 6.61
C ALA A 17 -0.65 3.67 5.48
N ARG A 18 -1.80 3.09 5.13
CA ARG A 18 -2.69 3.65 4.10
C ARG A 18 -3.37 4.95 4.55
N ASP A 19 -3.60 5.10 5.84
CA ASP A 19 -4.12 6.31 6.46
C ASP A 19 -3.03 7.39 6.65
N GLY A 20 -1.77 7.07 6.37
CA GLY A 20 -0.63 7.98 6.52
C GLY A 20 -0.11 8.09 7.95
N GLN A 21 -0.49 7.16 8.84
CA GLN A 21 0.02 7.14 10.21
C GLN A 21 1.50 6.72 10.24
N PRO A 22 2.31 7.30 11.15
CA PRO A 22 3.71 6.94 11.30
C PRO A 22 3.87 5.54 11.90
N ALA A 23 5.00 4.87 11.61
CA ALA A 23 5.30 3.56 12.16
C ALA A 23 5.34 3.52 13.71
N SER A 24 5.62 4.65 14.35
CA SER A 24 5.59 4.79 15.82
C SER A 24 4.18 4.79 16.42
N ALA A 25 3.13 4.84 15.61
CA ALA A 25 1.74 4.74 16.08
C ALA A 25 1.31 3.31 16.44
N SER A 26 2.21 2.33 16.33
CA SER A 26 1.96 0.96 16.79
C SER A 26 1.49 0.95 18.25
N PRO A 27 0.33 0.34 18.56
CA PRO A 27 -0.15 0.21 19.93
C PRO A 27 0.56 -0.88 20.73
N TYR A 28 1.42 -1.67 20.07
CA TYR A 28 2.11 -2.81 20.66
C TYR A 28 3.47 -2.40 21.23
N ALA A 29 3.85 -3.00 22.36
CA ALA A 29 5.13 -2.76 23.00
C ALA A 29 6.31 -3.23 22.13
N ASP A 30 7.44 -2.55 22.28
CA ASP A 30 8.67 -2.92 21.58
C ASP A 30 9.15 -4.31 22.01
N GLY A 31 9.61 -5.12 21.06
CA GLY A 31 9.94 -6.53 21.27
C GLY A 31 8.75 -7.50 21.27
N ASP A 32 7.50 -7.02 21.23
CA ASP A 32 6.34 -7.89 21.09
C ASP A 32 6.19 -8.40 19.63
N PRO A 33 5.86 -9.68 19.41
CA PRO A 33 5.67 -10.19 18.06
C PRO A 33 4.51 -9.50 17.31
N LEU A 34 3.54 -8.91 18.02
CA LEU A 34 2.48 -8.08 17.43
C LEU A 34 3.05 -6.76 16.88
N ALA A 35 4.02 -6.12 17.55
CA ALA A 35 4.69 -4.94 17.02
C ALA A 35 5.42 -5.25 15.71
N SER A 36 6.11 -6.40 15.67
CA SER A 36 6.76 -6.88 14.44
C SER A 36 5.75 -7.17 13.32
N ALA A 37 4.61 -7.78 13.64
CA ALA A 37 3.56 -8.07 12.67
C ALA A 37 2.93 -6.78 12.12
N TRP A 38 2.64 -5.82 13.00
CA TRP A 38 2.14 -4.49 12.64
C TRP A 38 3.12 -3.76 11.71
N GLY A 39 4.41 -3.72 12.06
CA GLY A 39 5.45 -3.09 11.25
C GLY A 39 5.59 -3.71 9.85
N ARG A 40 5.45 -5.04 9.74
CA ARG A 40 5.43 -5.74 8.45
C ARG A 40 4.23 -5.37 7.59
N GLY A 41 3.04 -5.21 8.20
CA GLY A 41 1.84 -4.76 7.50
C GLY A 41 1.99 -3.33 6.99
N TRP A 42 2.50 -2.45 7.85
CA TRP A 42 2.77 -1.05 7.54
C TRP A 42 3.75 -0.91 6.36
N ALA A 43 4.89 -1.60 6.42
CA ALA A 43 5.90 -1.59 5.36
C ALA A 43 5.36 -2.14 4.03
N LYS A 44 4.50 -3.16 4.07
CA LYS A 44 3.86 -3.73 2.87
C LYS A 44 2.95 -2.71 2.19
N ALA A 45 2.15 -1.99 2.96
CA ALA A 45 1.27 -0.94 2.44
C ALA A 45 2.07 0.20 1.78
N LEU A 46 3.16 0.65 2.41
CA LEU A 46 4.03 1.65 1.79
C LEU A 46 4.72 1.16 0.52
N ALA A 47 5.26 -0.06 0.52
CA ALA A 47 5.85 -0.64 -0.68
C ALA A 47 4.83 -0.72 -1.83
N GLN A 48 3.56 -1.05 -1.54
CA GLN A 48 2.50 -1.03 -2.54
C GLN A 48 2.13 0.38 -2.99
N ALA A 49 2.13 1.37 -2.09
CA ALA A 49 1.91 2.76 -2.45
C ALA A 49 3.03 3.27 -3.38
N GLU A 50 4.29 2.96 -3.07
CA GLU A 50 5.44 3.28 -3.90
C GLU A 50 5.38 2.59 -5.27
N LEU A 51 4.94 1.33 -5.33
CA LEU A 51 4.67 0.63 -6.60
C LEU A 51 3.55 1.32 -7.38
N HIS A 52 2.46 1.75 -6.74
CA HIS A 52 1.41 2.51 -7.41
C HIS A 52 1.91 3.86 -7.96
N TRP A 53 2.80 4.54 -7.24
CA TRP A 53 3.42 5.77 -7.73
C TRP A 53 4.39 5.52 -8.88
N THR A 54 5.22 4.47 -8.80
CA THR A 54 6.19 4.14 -9.85
C THR A 54 5.52 3.57 -11.09
N TYR A 55 4.56 2.65 -10.98
CA TYR A 55 3.79 2.13 -12.13
C TYR A 55 2.72 3.12 -12.64
N GLY A 56 2.16 3.97 -11.78
CA GLY A 56 1.24 5.04 -12.18
C GLY A 56 1.95 6.20 -12.89
N ALA A 57 3.15 6.57 -12.45
CA ALA A 57 4.02 7.49 -13.18
C ALA A 57 4.65 6.86 -14.43
N THR A 58 4.75 5.52 -14.47
CA THR A 58 5.15 4.73 -15.65
C THR A 58 3.93 4.28 -16.48
N GLN A 59 2.82 5.02 -16.46
CA GLN A 59 1.88 5.05 -17.58
C GLN A 59 2.05 6.35 -18.40
N PRO A 60 3.20 6.60 -19.07
CA PRO A 60 3.18 7.47 -20.22
C PRO A 60 2.45 6.72 -21.33
N ALA A 61 1.24 7.17 -21.65
CA ALA A 61 0.66 7.05 -22.97
C ALA A 61 0.73 5.66 -23.64
N LEU A 62 0.08 4.66 -23.06
CA LEU A 62 -0.53 3.60 -23.88
C LEU A 62 -1.97 4.00 -24.24
N ARG A 63 -2.13 5.23 -24.75
CA ARG A 63 -3.22 5.54 -25.67
C ARG A 63 -2.73 5.11 -27.04
N THR A 64 -3.11 3.90 -27.42
CA THR A 64 -2.77 3.20 -28.66
C THR A 64 -2.71 4.13 -29.89
N PRO A 65 -1.65 4.05 -30.72
CA PRO A 65 -1.68 4.62 -32.06
C PRO A 65 -2.61 3.79 -32.94
N GLY A 66 -3.65 4.41 -33.50
CA GLY A 66 -4.39 3.82 -34.61
C GLY A 66 -5.91 3.91 -34.52
N ARG A 67 -6.47 5.06 -34.92
CA ARG A 67 -7.63 5.09 -35.83
C ARG A 67 -7.75 6.46 -36.50
N VAL A 68 -6.83 6.79 -37.41
CA VAL A 68 -7.16 7.70 -38.51
C VAL A 68 -7.71 6.80 -39.62
N LEU A 69 -9.01 6.53 -39.56
CA LEU A 69 -9.74 6.17 -40.75
C LEU A 69 -10.12 7.48 -41.43
N GLN A 70 -9.45 7.72 -42.55
CA GLN A 70 -9.87 8.56 -43.65
C GLN A 70 -11.40 8.51 -43.84
N GLN A 71 -12.06 9.67 -43.72
CA GLN A 71 -13.21 9.98 -44.57
C GLN A 71 -12.98 11.37 -45.17
N GLY A 72 -12.80 11.37 -46.48
CA GLY A 72 -12.90 12.56 -47.30
C GLY A 72 -14.37 12.98 -47.47
N GLY A 73 -14.54 14.27 -47.74
CA GLY A 73 -15.78 14.96 -48.07
C GLY A 73 -15.46 16.43 -48.20
#